data_AF-A0A377DLD9-F1
#
_entry.id   AF-A0A377DLD9-F1
#
_cell.length_a   1.000
_cell.length_b   1.000
_cell.length_c   1.000
_cell.angle_alpha   90.00
_cell.angle_beta   90.00
_cell.angle_gamma   90.00
#
_symmetry.space_group_name_H-M   'P 1'
#
loop_
_entity.id
_entity.type
_entity.pdbx_description
1 polymer ?
#
loop_
_entity_poly.entity_id
_entity_poly.type
_entity_poly.pdbx_seq_one_letter_code
_entity_poly.pdbx_strand_id
1 'polypeptide(L)'
;MNNTPRYPQRVRNDLRFRELTVLRVERISAGFQRIVLGGEALDGFTSRGFDDHSKLFFPQPDAHFVPPTVTEEGIVWPEGPRPPSRDYTPLYDELRHELAIDFFIHDGGVASGWAMQAQPGDKLTVAGPRGFAGGAGRLRVSAVCLR
;
A
#
# COMPACT_ATOMS: atom_id res chain seq x y z
N MET A 1 -11.79 20.45 31.90
CA MET A 1 -11.47 19.01 31.95
C MET A 1 -11.24 18.55 30.51
N ASN A 2 -9.99 18.39 30.08
CA ASN A 2 -9.67 17.99 28.70
C ASN A 2 -9.93 16.50 28.54
N ASN A 3 -11.10 16.17 27.97
CA ASN A 3 -11.49 14.80 27.63
C ASN A 3 -10.76 14.35 26.35
N THR A 4 -9.44 14.27 26.41
CA THR A 4 -8.65 13.72 25.31
C THR A 4 -8.67 12.20 25.44
N PRO A 5 -9.20 11.46 24.45
CA PRO A 5 -9.22 10.01 24.52
C PRO A 5 -7.79 9.48 24.62
N ARG A 6 -7.48 8.76 25.71
CA ARG A 6 -6.17 8.12 25.94
C ARG A 6 -5.98 6.81 25.16
N TYR A 7 -6.99 6.40 24.40
CA TYR A 7 -7.01 5.15 23.66
C TYR A 7 -6.94 5.41 22.15
N PRO A 8 -6.16 4.60 21.40
CA PRO A 8 -6.13 4.66 19.95
C PRO A 8 -7.55 4.69 19.37
N GLN A 9 -7.85 5.71 18.58
CA GLN A 9 -9.12 5.82 17.89
C GLN A 9 -8.98 5.16 16.53
N ARG A 10 -9.92 4.27 16.21
CA ARG A 10 -9.98 3.69 14.89
C ARG A 10 -10.52 4.73 13.91
N VAL A 11 -9.65 5.24 13.06
CA VAL A 11 -10.04 6.15 11.98
C VAL A 11 -10.44 5.31 10.77
N ARG A 12 -11.63 5.57 10.21
CA ARG A 12 -12.04 4.96 8.94
C ARG A 12 -11.52 5.84 7.82
N ASN A 13 -10.53 5.33 7.10
CA ASN A 13 -10.01 5.96 5.90
C ASN A 13 -10.83 5.49 4.68
N ASP A 14 -11.06 6.38 3.73
CA ASP A 14 -11.73 6.05 2.48
C ASP A 14 -10.84 5.14 1.64
N LEU A 15 -11.36 3.96 1.32
CA LEU A 15 -10.67 3.05 0.42
C LEU A 15 -10.67 3.66 -0.98
N ARG A 16 -9.48 3.97 -1.49
CA ARG A 16 -9.27 4.30 -2.90
C ARG A 16 -8.12 3.46 -3.46
N PHE A 17 -8.18 3.20 -4.76
CA PHE A 17 -7.09 2.62 -5.52
C PHE A 17 -6.36 3.77 -6.21
N ARG A 18 -5.07 3.89 -5.94
CA ARG A 18 -4.21 4.98 -6.40
C ARG A 18 -3.12 4.39 -7.26
N GLU A 19 -3.07 4.78 -8.52
CA GLU A 19 -1.88 4.53 -9.32
C GLU A 19 -0.84 5.61 -8.97
N LEU A 20 0.27 5.18 -8.38
CA LEU A 20 1.37 6.05 -8.02
C LEU A 20 2.57 5.78 -8.90
N THR A 21 3.46 6.77 -8.97
CA THR A 21 4.69 6.72 -9.76
C THR A 21 5.88 6.60 -8.82
N VAL A 22 6.82 5.71 -9.12
CA VAL A 22 8.11 5.65 -8.44
C VAL A 22 8.86 6.95 -8.73
N LEU A 23 9.15 7.71 -7.67
CA LEU A 23 9.97 8.92 -7.74
C LEU A 23 11.45 8.57 -7.59
N ARG A 24 11.76 7.66 -6.66
CA ARG A 24 13.12 7.21 -6.38
C ARG A 24 13.15 5.85 -5.68
N VAL A 25 14.32 5.23 -5.75
CA VAL A 25 14.64 3.94 -5.16
C VAL A 25 15.88 4.08 -4.30
N GLU A 26 15.81 3.63 -3.05
CA GLU A 26 16.85 3.81 -2.04
C GLU A 26 17.20 2.47 -1.39
N ARG A 27 18.49 2.10 -1.37
CA ARG A 27 18.95 0.96 -0.59
C ARG A 27 19.23 1.41 0.84
N ILE A 28 18.31 1.12 1.77
CA ILE A 28 18.39 1.58 3.16
C ILE A 28 19.17 0.62 4.08
N SER A 29 19.30 -0.66 3.70
CA SER A 29 20.17 -1.64 4.35
C SER A 29 20.49 -2.79 3.40
N ALA A 30 21.30 -3.77 3.84
CA ALA A 30 21.60 -4.96 3.03
C ALA A 30 20.34 -5.76 2.61
N GLY A 31 19.32 -5.78 3.46
CA GLY A 31 18.10 -6.56 3.24
C GLY A 31 16.87 -5.72 2.86
N PHE A 32 16.97 -4.40 2.82
CA PHE A 32 15.82 -3.53 2.57
C PHE A 32 16.05 -2.53 1.44
N GLN A 33 15.03 -2.40 0.60
CA GLN A 33 14.92 -1.39 -0.45
C GLN A 33 13.68 -0.54 -0.21
N ARG A 34 13.86 0.77 -0.06
CA ARG A 34 12.79 1.73 0.03
C ARG A 34 12.43 2.21 -1.38
N ILE A 35 11.14 2.16 -1.69
CA ILE A 35 10.57 2.78 -2.89
C ILE A 35 9.76 3.97 -2.44
N VAL A 36 10.05 5.14 -3.01
CA VAL A 36 9.28 6.35 -2.76
C VAL A 36 8.37 6.62 -3.95
N LEU A 37 7.09 6.73 -3.66
CA LEU A 37 5.99 6.87 -4.59
C LEU A 37 5.38 8.27 -4.50
N GLY A 38 4.90 8.79 -5.62
CA GLY A 38 4.24 10.08 -5.71
C GLY A 38 3.20 10.16 -6.82
N GLY A 39 2.63 11.36 -6.98
CA GLY A 39 1.62 11.71 -7.98
C GLY A 39 0.31 12.17 -7.35
N GLU A 40 -0.48 12.92 -8.13
CA GLU A 40 -1.74 13.56 -7.69
C GLU A 40 -2.74 12.59 -7.03
N ALA A 41 -2.68 11.30 -7.37
CA ALA A 41 -3.55 10.29 -6.76
C ALA A 41 -3.30 10.10 -5.25
N LEU A 42 -2.21 10.61 -4.68
CA LEU A 42 -1.97 10.69 -3.24
C LEU A 42 -2.88 11.71 -2.53
N ASP A 43 -3.61 12.55 -3.25
CA ASP A 43 -4.57 13.47 -2.65
C ASP A 43 -5.57 12.75 -1.72
N GLY A 44 -5.68 13.29 -0.51
CA GLY A 44 -6.50 12.71 0.56
C GLY A 44 -5.97 11.39 1.12
N PHE A 45 -4.73 10.99 0.83
CA PHE A 45 -4.08 9.89 1.53
C PHE A 45 -3.73 10.32 2.96
N THR A 46 -4.15 9.54 3.95
CA THR A 46 -3.82 9.77 5.35
C THR A 46 -3.45 8.45 6.00
N SER A 47 -2.29 8.37 6.63
CA SER A 47 -1.84 7.20 7.38
C SER A 47 -1.41 7.63 8.77
N ARG A 48 -2.36 7.67 9.70
CA ARG A 48 -2.16 8.19 11.07
C ARG A 48 -2.21 7.08 12.12
N GLY A 49 -2.73 5.90 11.76
CA GLY A 49 -2.75 4.71 12.59
C GLY A 49 -1.44 3.95 12.50
N PHE A 50 -0.96 3.43 13.63
CA PHE A 50 0.20 2.55 13.67
C PHE A 50 -0.07 1.18 13.03
N ASP A 51 -1.34 0.81 12.86
CA ASP A 51 -1.85 -0.42 12.24
C ASP A 51 -2.36 -0.18 10.81
N ASP A 52 -2.17 1.03 10.27
CA ASP A 52 -2.49 1.33 8.88
C ASP A 52 -1.61 0.46 7.96
N HIS A 53 -2.27 -0.21 7.02
CA HIS A 53 -1.62 -0.98 5.98
C HIS A 53 -2.26 -0.66 4.64
N SER A 54 -1.44 -0.67 3.60
CA SER A 54 -1.86 -0.51 2.22
C SER A 54 -1.61 -1.79 1.46
N LYS A 55 -2.53 -2.15 0.57
CA LYS A 55 -2.39 -3.29 -0.33
C LYS A 55 -1.77 -2.81 -1.63
N LEU A 56 -0.63 -3.38 -1.99
CA LEU A 56 0.10 -3.09 -3.23
C LEU A 56 -0.20 -4.16 -4.27
N PHE A 57 -0.43 -3.76 -5.51
CA PHE A 57 -0.70 -4.64 -6.64
C PHE A 57 0.46 -4.57 -7.63
N PHE A 58 1.13 -5.70 -7.85
CA PHE A 58 2.38 -5.74 -8.62
C PHE A 58 2.11 -6.02 -10.10
N PRO A 59 2.59 -5.17 -11.02
CA PRO A 59 2.38 -5.37 -12.45
C PRO A 59 3.00 -6.68 -12.93
N GLN A 60 2.38 -7.29 -13.95
CA GLN A 60 2.90 -8.47 -14.63
C GLN A 60 3.26 -8.10 -16.07
N PRO A 61 4.39 -8.57 -16.62
CA PRO A 61 4.86 -8.18 -17.96
C PRO A 61 3.81 -8.30 -19.08
N ASP A 62 2.94 -9.31 -19.00
CA ASP A 62 1.95 -9.63 -20.03
C ASP A 62 0.50 -9.37 -19.61
N ALA A 63 0.28 -8.60 -18.52
CA ALA A 63 -1.07 -8.31 -18.05
C ALA A 63 -1.26 -6.82 -17.71
N HIS A 64 -2.25 -6.21 -18.35
CA HIS A 64 -2.73 -4.89 -17.97
C HIS A 64 -3.65 -5.00 -16.76
N PHE A 65 -3.33 -4.30 -15.68
CA PHE A 65 -4.17 -4.24 -14.50
C PHE A 65 -5.12 -3.05 -14.58
N VAL A 66 -6.42 -3.32 -14.53
CA VAL A 66 -7.45 -2.29 -14.31
C VAL A 66 -7.83 -2.32 -12.82
N PRO A 67 -7.59 -1.25 -12.05
CA PRO A 67 -8.02 -1.18 -10.67
C PRO A 67 -9.54 -1.29 -10.54
N PRO A 68 -10.06 -1.90 -9.45
CA PRO A 68 -11.49 -1.95 -9.20
C PRO A 68 -12.07 -0.58 -8.85
N THR A 69 -13.37 -0.42 -9.09
CA THR A 69 -14.12 0.77 -8.72
C THR A 69 -14.70 0.59 -7.31
N VAL A 70 -14.67 1.65 -6.51
CA VAL A 70 -15.32 1.68 -5.18
C VAL A 70 -16.67 2.38 -5.33
N THR A 71 -17.75 1.67 -5.03
CA THR A 71 -19.13 2.17 -5.03
C THR A 71 -19.71 2.14 -3.61
N GLU A 72 -20.93 2.65 -3.42
CA GLU A 72 -21.64 2.59 -2.14
C GLU A 72 -21.92 1.14 -1.69
N GLU A 73 -22.14 0.24 -2.65
CA GLU A 73 -22.44 -1.18 -2.45
C GLU A 73 -21.18 -2.03 -2.23
N GLY A 74 -19.99 -1.50 -2.55
CA GLY A 74 -18.72 -2.18 -2.31
C GLY A 74 -17.69 -2.01 -3.43
N ILE A 75 -16.77 -2.96 -3.51
CA ILE A 75 -15.67 -2.95 -4.49
C ILE A 75 -16.08 -3.79 -5.70
N VAL A 76 -16.23 -3.16 -6.86
CA VAL A 76 -16.54 -3.81 -8.13
C VAL A 76 -15.23 -4.10 -8.86
N TRP A 77 -14.91 -5.38 -9.01
CA TRP A 77 -13.73 -5.82 -9.74
C TRP A 77 -14.04 -5.96 -11.24
N PRO A 78 -13.17 -5.45 -12.13
CA PRO A 78 -13.28 -5.76 -13.55
C PRO A 78 -13.01 -7.23 -13.82
N GLU A 79 -13.45 -7.72 -14.97
CA GLU A 79 -13.07 -9.04 -15.47
C GLU A 79 -11.57 -9.10 -15.77
N GLY A 80 -11.00 -10.30 -15.65
CA GLY A 80 -9.59 -10.56 -15.94
C GLY A 80 -8.76 -10.97 -14.72
N PRO A 81 -7.46 -11.25 -14.94
CA PRO A 81 -6.58 -11.72 -13.90
C PRO A 81 -6.30 -10.62 -12.87
N ARG A 82 -6.39 -10.97 -11.59
CA ARG A 82 -5.93 -10.08 -10.51
C ARG A 82 -4.42 -10.22 -10.35
N PRO A 83 -3.65 -9.12 -10.38
CA PRO A 83 -2.22 -9.20 -10.14
C PRO A 83 -1.95 -9.68 -8.70
N PRO A 84 -0.77 -10.28 -8.46
CA PRO A 84 -0.32 -10.55 -7.11
C PRO A 84 -0.36 -9.29 -6.25
N SER A 85 -0.82 -9.42 -5.01
CA SER A 85 -0.85 -8.29 -4.07
C SER A 85 -0.30 -8.65 -2.70
N ARG A 86 0.25 -7.66 -2.00
CA ARG A 86 0.80 -7.79 -0.65
C ARG A 86 0.44 -6.59 0.20
N ASP A 87 0.31 -6.82 1.50
CA ASP A 87 0.06 -5.76 2.47
C ASP A 87 1.40 -5.20 2.97
N TYR A 88 1.52 -3.88 2.98
CA TYR A 88 2.70 -3.13 3.43
C TYR A 88 2.31 -2.00 4.36
N THR A 89 3.24 -1.62 5.24
CA THR A 89 3.10 -0.43 6.09
C THR A 89 3.45 0.82 5.28
N PRO A 90 2.50 1.76 5.08
CA PRO A 90 2.77 3.03 4.41
C PRO A 90 3.53 4.00 5.33
N LEU A 91 4.59 4.61 4.80
CA LEU A 91 5.31 5.70 5.45
C LEU A 91 5.05 6.99 4.66
N TYR A 92 3.96 7.69 4.99
CA TYR A 92 3.51 8.88 4.26
C TYR A 92 4.08 10.17 4.86
N ASP A 93 4.70 11.01 4.02
CA ASP A 93 5.17 12.35 4.35
C ASP A 93 4.20 13.39 3.75
N GLU A 94 3.34 13.96 4.60
CA GLU A 94 2.34 14.97 4.21
C GLU A 94 3.00 16.24 3.64
N LEU A 95 4.21 16.62 4.09
CA LEU A 95 4.88 17.85 3.65
C LEU A 95 5.49 17.68 2.26
N ARG A 96 6.03 16.50 1.97
CA ARG A 96 6.60 16.17 0.65
C ARG A 96 5.58 15.63 -0.33
N HIS A 97 4.40 15.23 0.14
CA HIS A 97 3.39 14.53 -0.63
C HIS A 97 3.96 13.23 -1.25
N GLU A 98 4.69 12.47 -0.42
CA GLU A 98 5.41 11.27 -0.82
C GLU A 98 5.02 10.06 0.05
N LEU A 99 4.89 8.91 -0.57
CA LEU A 99 4.63 7.64 0.11
C LEU A 99 5.84 6.72 -0.02
N ALA A 100 6.53 6.46 1.08
CA ALA A 100 7.59 5.47 1.14
C ALA A 100 7.04 4.09 1.54
N ILE A 101 7.57 3.04 0.89
CA ILE A 101 7.34 1.64 1.21
C ILE A 101 8.68 0.93 1.33
N ASP A 102 8.89 0.24 2.44
CA ASP A 102 10.10 -0.55 2.69
C ASP A 102 9.90 -2.03 2.34
N PHE A 103 10.65 -2.50 1.35
CA PHE A 103 10.62 -3.87 0.89
C PHE A 103 11.76 -4.66 1.51
N PHE A 104 11.43 -5.73 2.25
CA PHE A 104 12.40 -6.76 2.57
C PHE A 104 12.71 -7.59 1.33
N ILE A 105 13.99 -7.70 1.00
CA ILE A 105 14.49 -8.35 -0.21
C ILE A 105 14.90 -9.78 0.10
N HIS A 106 14.29 -10.70 -0.62
CA HIS A 106 14.56 -12.14 -0.56
C HIS A 106 14.29 -12.81 -1.90
N ASP A 107 14.83 -14.00 -2.10
CA ASP A 107 14.67 -14.76 -3.34
C ASP A 107 13.22 -15.27 -3.51
N GLY A 108 12.75 -15.29 -4.76
CA GLY A 108 11.44 -15.85 -5.14
C GLY A 108 10.20 -15.02 -4.74
N GLY A 109 10.36 -13.90 -4.04
CA GLY A 109 9.25 -13.04 -3.65
C GLY A 109 8.79 -12.12 -4.78
N VAL A 110 7.50 -12.11 -5.12
CA VAL A 110 6.96 -11.19 -6.15
C VAL A 110 7.23 -9.72 -5.85
N ALA A 111 7.03 -9.31 -4.60
CA ALA A 111 7.26 -7.93 -4.18
C ALA A 111 8.76 -7.58 -4.13
N SER A 112 9.59 -8.54 -3.68
CA SER A 112 11.05 -8.42 -3.69
C SER A 112 11.60 -8.29 -5.11
N GLY A 113 11.17 -9.16 -6.02
CA GLY A 113 11.56 -9.14 -7.43
C GLY A 113 11.14 -7.87 -8.15
N TRP A 114 9.92 -7.37 -7.90
CA TRP A 114 9.48 -6.08 -8.42
C TRP A 114 10.32 -4.93 -7.84
N ALA A 115 10.47 -4.87 -6.51
CA ALA A 115 11.20 -3.79 -5.86
C ALA A 115 12.65 -3.71 -6.33
N MET A 116 13.32 -4.85 -6.53
CA MET A 116 14.70 -4.93 -7.05
C MET A 116 14.86 -4.41 -8.48
N GLN A 117 13.80 -4.45 -9.29
CA GLN A 117 13.79 -3.98 -10.68
C GLN A 117 13.20 -2.57 -10.82
N ALA A 118 12.55 -2.06 -9.77
CA ALA A 118 11.86 -0.78 -9.81
C ALA A 118 12.83 0.36 -10.12
N GLN A 119 12.36 1.30 -10.94
CA GLN A 119 13.08 2.49 -11.35
C GLN A 119 12.16 3.71 -11.37
N PRO A 120 12.70 4.95 -11.27
CA PRO A 120 11.89 6.15 -11.42
C PRO A 120 11.05 6.14 -12.69
N GLY A 121 9.77 6.47 -12.56
CA GLY A 121 8.77 6.41 -13.65
C GLY A 121 7.90 5.16 -13.65
N ASP A 122 8.31 4.07 -12.99
CA ASP A 122 7.48 2.87 -12.87
C ASP A 122 6.18 3.14 -12.11
N LYS A 123 5.14 2.37 -12.42
CA LYS A 123 3.81 2.51 -11.82
C LYS A 123 3.53 1.41 -10.82
N LEU A 124 2.86 1.76 -9.73
CA LEU A 124 2.38 0.82 -8.73
C LEU A 124 0.99 1.23 -8.24
N THR A 125 0.03 0.31 -8.24
CA THR A 125 -1.28 0.57 -7.66
C THR A 125 -1.27 0.27 -6.16
N VAL A 126 -1.70 1.25 -5.38
CA VAL A 126 -1.82 1.22 -3.92
C VAL A 126 -3.29 1.33 -3.53
N ALA A 127 -3.80 0.39 -2.73
CA ALA A 127 -5.13 0.48 -2.14
C ALA A 127 -5.06 0.71 -0.62
N GLY A 128 -5.85 1.65 -0.13
CA GLY A 128 -5.95 1.98 1.29
C GLY A 128 -5.48 3.40 1.62
N PRO A 129 -5.06 3.65 2.88
CA PRO A 129 -4.96 2.66 3.97
C PRO A 129 -6.36 2.28 4.48
N ARG A 130 -6.56 1.04 4.96
CA ARG A 130 -7.88 0.58 5.44
C ARG A 130 -7.88 0.36 6.95
N GLY A 131 -8.66 1.17 7.69
CA GLY A 131 -9.12 0.79 9.04
C GLY A 131 -10.27 -0.22 8.93
N PHE A 132 -10.02 -1.51 9.11
CA PHE A 132 -10.95 -2.62 8.74
C PHE A 132 -12.31 -2.68 9.48
N ALA A 133 -13.42 -2.53 8.74
CA ALA A 133 -14.71 -3.22 8.98
C ALA A 133 -15.44 -3.27 7.62
N GLY A 134 -15.94 -4.36 7.05
CA GLY A 134 -15.93 -5.79 7.32
C GLY A 134 -16.26 -6.52 5.99
N GLY A 135 -16.22 -7.85 5.95
CA GLY A 135 -16.78 -8.65 4.83
C GLY A 135 -15.89 -9.79 4.30
N ALA A 136 -16.11 -10.99 4.86
CA ALA A 136 -15.89 -12.34 4.32
C ALA A 136 -14.66 -12.63 3.43
N GLY A 137 -13.52 -12.79 4.09
CA GLY A 137 -12.36 -13.50 3.54
C GLY A 137 -11.35 -13.67 4.66
N ARG A 138 -11.28 -14.86 5.24
CA ARG A 138 -10.44 -15.18 6.39
C ARG A 138 -8.95 -15.11 5.97
N LEU A 139 -8.37 -13.91 5.91
CA LEU A 139 -6.93 -13.74 5.84
C LEU A 139 -6.39 -13.72 7.26
N ARG A 140 -5.62 -14.76 7.59
CA ARG A 140 -4.83 -14.84 8.81
C ARG A 140 -3.90 -13.63 8.84
N VAL A 141 -4.03 -12.81 9.87
CA VAL A 141 -3.06 -11.78 10.22
C VAL A 141 -1.81 -12.52 10.68
N SER A 142 -0.72 -12.40 9.92
CA SER A 142 0.62 -12.68 10.40
C SER A 142 1.44 -11.42 10.20
N ALA A 143 1.19 -10.43 11.05
CA ALA A 143 2.17 -9.41 11.35
C ALA A 143 3.17 -10.04 12.33
N VAL A 144 4.28 -10.57 11.84
CA VAL A 144 5.46 -10.78 12.66
C VAL A 144 6.31 -9.52 12.49
N CYS A 145 6.19 -8.60 13.44
CA CYS A 145 7.24 -7.65 13.72
C CYS A 145 8.10 -8.31 14.80
N LEU A 146 9.28 -8.79 14.41
CA LEU A 146 10.30 -9.29 15.33
C LEU A 146 10.70 -8.15 16.28
N ARG A 147 10.65 -8.42 17.58
CA ARG A 147 11.68 -7.94 18.51
C ARG A 147 12.65 -9.08 18.72
#